data_AF-W0RB05-F1
#
_entry.id   AF-W0RB05-F1
#
_cell.length_a   1.000
_cell.length_b   1.000
_cell.length_c   1.000
_cell.angle_alpha   90.00
_cell.angle_beta   90.00
_cell.angle_gamma   90.00
#
_symmetry.space_group_name_H-M   'P 1'
#
loop_
_entity.id
_entity.type
_entity.pdbx_description
1 polymer ?
#
loop_
_entity_poly.entity_id
_entity_poly.type
_entity_poly.pdbx_seq_one_letter_code
_entity_poly.pdbx_strand_id
1 'polypeptide(L)'
;MAQVFSSIPSTVGVLIDFDALGGIDLDRLERSLDLRAERVGQGRYRVFGGSSEHWVDLHDGTHPRCDCGDHLWREQICKHILAALLREGDERVVRALAALAGKWRALAPSATRKQAA
;
A
#
# COMPACT_ATOMS: atom_id res chain seq x y z
N MET A 1 -29.50 18.62 20.98
CA MET A 1 -28.29 17.83 21.29
C MET A 1 -27.71 17.32 19.98
N ALA A 2 -26.38 17.41 19.84
CA ALA A 2 -25.65 17.45 18.58
C ALA A 2 -25.81 16.20 17.68
N GLN A 3 -25.86 16.49 16.38
CA GLN A 3 -25.68 15.56 15.26
C GLN A 3 -24.21 15.11 15.21
N VAL A 4 -23.89 13.80 15.13
CA VAL A 4 -22.75 13.26 14.33
C VAL A 4 -22.95 11.74 14.13
N PHE A 5 -23.65 11.33 13.07
CA PHE A 5 -23.29 10.10 12.36
C PHE A 5 -22.85 10.55 10.97
N SER A 6 -21.59 10.98 10.91
CA SER A 6 -20.92 11.30 9.65
C SER A 6 -20.85 10.02 8.85
N SER A 7 -21.63 9.99 7.77
CA SER A 7 -21.58 9.05 6.67
C SER A 7 -20.13 8.65 6.38
N ILE A 8 -19.80 7.38 6.61
CA ILE A 8 -18.60 6.76 6.05
C ILE A 8 -18.90 6.67 4.55
N PRO A 9 -18.25 7.46 3.67
CA PRO A 9 -18.47 7.26 2.25
C PRO A 9 -17.90 5.89 1.88
N SER A 10 -18.79 5.08 1.32
CA SER A 10 -18.54 3.76 0.78
C SER A 10 -17.30 3.70 -0.09
N THR A 11 -16.57 2.61 0.07
CA THR A 11 -15.50 2.06 -0.75
C THR A 11 -15.66 2.44 -2.23
N VAL A 12 -14.98 3.50 -2.66
CA VAL A 12 -14.69 3.68 -4.08
C VAL A 12 -13.67 2.58 -4.40
N GLY A 13 -14.17 1.49 -4.97
CA GLY A 13 -13.35 0.37 -5.39
C GLY A 13 -12.28 0.90 -6.35
N VAL A 14 -11.06 0.97 -5.85
CA VAL A 14 -9.88 1.26 -6.66
C VAL A 14 -9.82 0.13 -7.69
N LEU A 15 -10.00 0.43 -8.98
CA LEU A 15 -9.90 -0.51 -10.09
C LEU A 15 -8.47 -0.53 -10.66
N ILE A 16 -7.44 -0.58 -9.80
CA ILE A 16 -6.07 -0.83 -10.28
C ILE A 16 -6.01 -2.25 -10.83
N ASP A 17 -5.75 -2.40 -12.12
CA ASP A 17 -5.49 -3.71 -12.72
C ASP A 17 -4.05 -4.13 -12.38
N PHE A 18 -3.89 -4.75 -11.21
CA PHE A 18 -2.60 -5.26 -10.79
C PHE A 18 -2.13 -6.39 -11.69
N ASP A 19 -3.03 -7.19 -12.26
CA ASP A 19 -2.67 -8.34 -13.10
C ASP A 19 -2.04 -7.87 -14.42
N ALA A 20 -2.58 -6.83 -15.05
CA ALA A 20 -1.99 -6.18 -16.22
C ALA A 20 -0.61 -5.56 -15.93
N LEU A 21 -0.33 -5.20 -14.67
CA LEU A 21 0.94 -4.65 -14.20
C LEU A 21 1.94 -5.73 -13.73
N GLY A 22 1.64 -7.02 -13.94
CA GLY A 22 2.49 -8.13 -13.51
C GLY A 22 2.34 -8.51 -12.03
N GLY A 23 1.25 -8.09 -11.41
CA GLY A 23 0.93 -8.33 -10.01
C GLY A 23 1.46 -7.25 -9.06
N ILE A 24 1.31 -7.49 -7.76
CA ILE A 24 1.90 -6.63 -6.72
C ILE A 24 3.35 -7.05 -6.50
N ASP A 25 4.27 -6.14 -6.81
CA ASP A 25 5.71 -6.29 -6.52
C ASP A 25 5.92 -6.34 -5.00
N LEU A 26 6.29 -7.51 -4.48
CA LEU A 26 6.46 -7.74 -3.04
C LEU A 26 7.64 -6.97 -2.45
N ASP A 27 8.69 -6.69 -3.22
CA ASP A 27 9.83 -5.90 -2.74
C ASP A 27 9.44 -4.42 -2.60
N ARG A 28 8.59 -3.91 -3.50
CA ARG A 28 8.01 -2.57 -3.36
C ARG A 28 7.00 -2.50 -2.23
N LEU A 29 6.19 -3.56 -2.06
CA LEU A 29 5.24 -3.65 -0.96
C LEU A 29 5.96 -3.62 0.39
N GLU A 30 7.03 -4.42 0.55
CA GLU A 30 7.87 -4.41 1.74
C GLU A 30 8.39 -3.00 2.06
N ARG A 31 8.97 -2.31 1.07
CA ARG A 31 9.46 -0.93 1.22
C ARG A 31 8.37 0.11 1.47
N SER A 32 7.11 -0.21 1.20
CA SER A 32 5.98 0.66 1.50
C SER A 32 5.57 0.61 2.96
N LEU A 33 5.90 -0.47 3.68
CA LEU A 33 5.54 -0.65 5.09
C LEU A 33 6.26 0.32 6.02
N ASP A 34 7.44 0.82 5.62
CA ASP A 34 8.19 1.84 6.36
C ASP A 34 7.64 3.26 6.15
N LEU A 35 6.72 3.44 5.21
CA LEU A 35 6.17 4.75 4.87
C LEU A 35 4.90 5.04 5.67
N ARG A 36 4.69 6.33 5.94
CA ARG A 36 3.46 6.84 6.53
C ARG A 36 2.66 7.56 5.46
N ALA A 37 1.40 7.16 5.29
CA ALA A 37 0.45 7.82 4.41
C ALA A 37 -0.64 8.53 5.23
N GLU A 38 -0.69 9.84 5.12
CA GLU A 38 -1.73 10.68 5.72
C GLU A 38 -2.76 11.08 4.68
N ARG A 39 -4.04 10.84 4.97
CA ARG A 39 -5.14 11.26 4.09
C ARG A 39 -5.35 12.76 4.27
N VAL A 40 -5.21 13.51 3.18
CA VAL A 40 -5.43 14.97 3.14
C VAL A 40 -6.74 15.38 2.48
N GLY A 41 -7.40 14.44 1.78
CA GLY A 41 -8.66 14.65 1.08
C GLY A 41 -9.23 13.34 0.54
N GLN A 42 -10.32 13.42 -0.22
CA GLN A 42 -10.90 12.23 -0.86
C GLN A 42 -9.92 11.63 -1.87
N GLY A 43 -9.45 10.41 -1.61
CA GLY A 43 -8.45 9.73 -2.45
C GLY A 43 -7.06 10.38 -2.47
N ARG A 44 -6.82 11.48 -1.73
CA ARG A 44 -5.54 12.20 -1.74
C ARG A 44 -4.74 11.96 -0.48
N TYR A 45 -3.46 11.71 -0.66
CA TYR A 45 -2.54 11.31 0.39
C TYR A 45 -1.22 12.05 0.29
N ARG A 46 -0.69 12.34 1.48
CA ARG A 46 0.67 12.79 1.69
C ARG A 46 1.46 11.61 2.24
N VAL A 47 2.53 11.23 1.57
CA VAL A 47 3.35 10.07 1.94
C VAL A 47 4.76 10.51 2.32
N PHE A 48 5.22 10.10 3.50
CA PHE A 48 6.53 10.46 4.06
C PHE A 48 7.17 9.27 4.77
N GLY A 49 8.43 9.43 5.20
CA GLY A 49 9.28 8.34 5.73
C GLY A 49 10.34 7.83 4.75
N GLY A 50 10.33 8.32 3.51
CA GLY A 50 11.41 8.17 2.55
C GLY A 50 12.40 9.34 2.57
N SER A 51 13.25 9.41 1.53
CA SER A 51 14.20 10.52 1.32
C SER A 51 13.52 11.85 1.03
N SER A 52 12.27 11.81 0.57
CA SER A 52 11.46 12.99 0.27
C SER A 52 9.99 12.66 0.48
N GLU A 53 9.21 13.71 0.72
CA GLU A 53 7.76 13.64 0.78
C GLU A 53 7.17 13.59 -0.63
N HIS A 54 6.10 12.82 -0.78
CA HIS A 54 5.42 12.62 -2.06
C HIS A 54 3.90 12.71 -1.94
N TRP A 55 3.27 13.30 -2.95
CA TRP A 55 1.82 13.36 -3.07
C TRP A 55 1.30 12.18 -3.89
N VAL A 56 0.21 11.59 -3.41
CA VAL A 56 -0.47 10.48 -4.06
C VAL A 56 -1.95 10.82 -4.26
N ASP A 57 -2.45 10.59 -5.46
CA ASP A 57 -3.86 10.73 -5.81
C ASP A 57 -4.40 9.37 -6.30
N LEU A 58 -5.35 8.81 -5.55
CA LEU A 58 -6.06 7.56 -5.82
C LEU A 58 -7.48 7.82 -6.37
N HIS A 59 -7.87 9.07 -6.60
CA HIS A 59 -9.26 9.45 -6.91
C HIS A 59 -9.80 8.81 -8.20
N ASP A 60 -8.96 8.64 -9.22
CA ASP A 60 -9.39 8.05 -10.50
C ASP A 60 -9.66 6.53 -10.38
N GLY A 61 -9.25 5.89 -9.27
CA GLY A 61 -9.45 4.46 -8.98
C GLY A 61 -8.73 3.49 -9.91
N THR A 62 -8.63 3.83 -11.19
CA THR A 62 -8.05 3.09 -12.32
C THR A 62 -6.60 3.50 -12.57
N HIS A 63 -6.29 4.79 -12.37
CA HIS A 63 -4.97 5.36 -12.64
C HIS A 63 -4.43 6.12 -11.41
N PRO A 64 -3.89 5.41 -10.42
CA PRO A 64 -3.27 6.06 -9.26
C PRO A 64 -2.07 6.88 -9.72
N ARG A 65 -1.92 8.09 -9.17
CA ARG A 65 -0.83 9.02 -9.52
C ARG A 65 0.05 9.27 -8.32
N CYS A 66 1.35 9.36 -8.56
CA CYS A 66 2.32 9.82 -7.58
C CYS A 66 3.36 10.73 -8.24
N ASP A 67 3.77 11.79 -7.55
CA ASP A 67 4.79 12.74 -8.03
C ASP A 67 6.24 12.22 -7.92
N CYS A 68 6.44 11.00 -7.40
CA CYS A 68 7.77 10.43 -7.26
C CYS A 68 8.36 9.99 -8.61
N GLY A 69 9.69 10.11 -8.75
CA GLY A 69 10.38 9.72 -9.98
C GLY A 69 10.14 8.25 -10.38
N ASP A 70 10.08 7.32 -9.44
CA ASP A 70 9.84 5.89 -9.75
C ASP A 70 8.51 5.67 -10.48
N HIS A 71 7.47 6.44 -10.15
CA HIS A 71 6.19 6.38 -10.87
C HIS A 71 6.26 7.13 -12.21
N LEU A 72 6.84 8.33 -12.23
CA LEU A 72 6.93 9.16 -13.44
C LEU A 72 7.74 8.51 -14.57
N TRP A 73 8.82 7.77 -14.24
CA TRP A 73 9.71 7.18 -15.24
C TRP A 73 9.36 5.74 -15.64
N ARG A 74 8.64 5.00 -14.80
CA ARG A 74 8.38 3.57 -15.02
C ARG A 74 6.91 3.21 -15.19
N GLU A 75 6.01 4.19 -15.04
CA GLU A 75 4.55 4.02 -15.18
C GLU A 75 3.99 2.84 -14.37
N GLN A 76 4.63 2.53 -13.24
CA GLN A 76 4.29 1.41 -12.38
C GLN A 76 3.79 1.89 -11.03
N ILE A 77 3.14 0.98 -10.30
CA ILE A 77 2.77 1.19 -8.90
C ILE A 77 4.06 1.34 -8.08
N CYS A 78 4.31 2.54 -7.58
CA CYS A 78 5.44 2.83 -6.72
C CYS A 78 5.10 2.49 -5.26
N LYS A 79 6.13 2.42 -4.41
CA LYS A 79 5.96 2.18 -2.96
C LYS A 79 5.03 3.20 -2.27
N HIS A 80 4.95 4.45 -2.75
CA HIS A 80 4.09 5.47 -2.15
C HIS A 80 2.61 5.21 -2.44
N ILE A 81 2.29 4.77 -3.66
CA ILE A 81 0.93 4.34 -4.03
C ILE A 81 0.52 3.13 -3.17
N LEU A 82 1.42 2.14 -2.99
CA LEU A 82 1.15 1.00 -2.10
C LEU A 82 0.89 1.42 -0.65
N ALA A 83 1.68 2.36 -0.11
CA ALA A 83 1.46 2.89 1.23
C ALA A 83 0.09 3.58 1.37
N ALA A 84 -0.32 4.36 0.37
CA ALA A 84 -1.64 4.99 0.34
C ALA A 84 -2.77 3.95 0.22
N LEU A 85 -2.62 2.91 -0.60
CA LEU A 85 -3.60 1.83 -0.74
C LEU A 85 -3.71 0.97 0.53
N LEU A 86 -2.60 0.69 1.21
CA LEU A 86 -2.61 0.06 2.53
C LEU A 86 -3.39 0.91 3.54
N ARG A 87 -3.24 2.22 3.48
CA ARG A 87 -3.98 3.15 4.35
C ARG A 87 -5.47 3.20 4.03
N GLU A 88 -5.85 3.09 2.75
CA GLU A 88 -7.24 2.93 2.30
C GLU A 88 -7.82 1.56 2.70
N GLY A 89 -6.97 0.57 2.93
CA GLY A 89 -7.38 -0.80 3.20
C GLY A 89 -7.74 -1.57 1.92
N ASP A 90 -7.08 -1.27 0.79
CA ASP A 90 -7.29 -1.99 -0.46
C ASP A 90 -7.05 -3.49 -0.25
N GLU A 91 -8.11 -4.28 -0.41
CA GLU A 91 -8.07 -5.69 -0.04
C GLU A 91 -7.04 -6.49 -0.82
N ARG A 92 -6.70 -6.10 -2.05
CA ARG A 92 -5.71 -6.83 -2.87
C ARG A 92 -4.32 -6.61 -2.31
N VAL A 93 -4.02 -5.37 -1.89
CA VAL A 93 -2.75 -5.03 -1.25
C VAL A 93 -2.66 -5.67 0.14
N VAL A 94 -3.77 -5.68 0.90
CA VAL A 94 -3.83 -6.39 2.19
C VAL A 94 -3.61 -7.90 2.01
N ARG A 95 -4.23 -8.53 1.01
CA ARG A 95 -4.00 -9.95 0.69
C ARG A 95 -2.54 -10.22 0.31
N ALA A 96 -1.88 -9.32 -0.42
CA ALA A 96 -0.47 -9.45 -0.77
C ALA A 96 0.48 -9.44 0.45
N LEU A 97 0.07 -8.84 1.58
CA LEU A 97 0.83 -8.92 2.83
C LEU A 97 0.99 -10.37 3.32
N ALA A 98 0.01 -11.24 3.06
CA ALA A 98 0.13 -12.66 3.43
C ALA A 98 1.23 -13.36 2.63
N ALA A 99 1.37 -13.05 1.34
CA ALA A 99 2.46 -13.56 0.50
C ALA A 99 3.83 -13.05 0.97
N LEU A 100 3.92 -11.75 1.30
CA LEU A 100 5.14 -11.16 1.87
C LEU A 100 5.53 -11.82 3.19
N ALA A 101 4.58 -12.02 4.10
CA ALA A 101 4.83 -12.72 5.36
C ALA A 101 5.28 -14.17 5.14
N GLY A 102 4.74 -14.86 4.13
CA GLY A 102 5.19 -16.18 3.70
C GLY A 102 6.66 -16.18 3.25
N LYS A 103 7.05 -15.20 2.43
CA LYS A 103 8.44 -15.01 1.98
C LYS A 103 9.39 -14.83 3.17
N TRP A 104 9.07 -13.96 4.13
CA TRP A 104 9.90 -13.76 5.31
C TRP A 104 10.04 -15.02 6.18
N ARG A 105 8.95 -15.80 6.34
CA ARG A 105 9.01 -17.07 7.09
C ARG A 105 9.89 -18.11 6.43
N ALA A 106 9.92 -18.15 5.09
CA ALA A 106 10.80 -19.05 4.34
C ALA A 106 12.28 -18.64 4.44
N LEU A 107 12.56 -17.34 4.55
CA LEU A 107 13.91 -16.80 4.71
C LEU A 107 14.41 -16.82 6.16
N ALA A 108 13.50 -16.86 7.13
CA ALA A 108 13.88 -16.98 8.54
C ALA A 108 14.58 -18.33 8.76
N PRO A 109 15.82 -18.36 9.28
CA PRO A 109 16.45 -19.62 9.66
C PRO A 109 15.53 -20.30 10.67
N SER A 110 15.38 -21.63 10.55
CA SER A 110 14.62 -22.42 11.51
C SER A 110 15.24 -22.21 12.89
N ALA A 111 14.70 -21.29 13.68
CA ALA A 111 15.12 -21.10 15.05
C ALA A 111 14.96 -22.45 15.73
N THR A 112 16.08 -23.03 16.15
CA THR A 112 16.19 -24.35 16.74
C THR A 112 15.06 -24.55 17.75
N ARG A 113 14.04 -25.30 17.35
CA ARG A 113 12.97 -25.72 18.23
C ARG A 113 13.63 -26.67 19.21
N LYS A 114 14.09 -26.18 20.37
CA LYS A 114 14.45 -27.04 21.50
C LYS A 114 13.22 -27.90 21.78
N GLN A 115 13.23 -29.14 21.32
CA GLN A 115 12.32 -30.17 21.81
C GLN A 115 12.69 -30.33 23.29
N ALA A 116 11.82 -29.83 24.17
CA ALA A 116 11.88 -30.16 25.57
C ALA A 116 11.60 -31.67 25.68
N ALA A 117 12.61 -32.40 26.14
CA ALA A 117 12.49 -33.76 26.62
C ALA A 117 11.78 -33.77 27.98
#